data_AF-A0A0N9YBQ9-F1
#
_entry.id   AF-A0A0N9YBQ9-F1
#
_cell.length_a   1.000
_cell.length_b   1.000
_cell.length_c   1.000
_cell.angle_alpha   90.00
_cell.angle_beta   90.00
_cell.angle_gamma   90.00
#
_symmetry.space_group_name_H-M   'P 1'
#
loop_
_entity.id
_entity.type
_entity.pdbx_description
1 polymer ?
#
loop_
_entity_poly.entity_id
_entity_poly.type
_entity_poly.pdbx_seq_one_letter_code
_entity_poly.pdbx_strand_id
1 'polypeptide(L)' 'MAAASVVIAPTVVWGQVDPGPAKLQAEPCVNGVIPWNPYVVNCNLQPRPPRVRGSAPDAGAIIACRDRPGCLAWYINGPP' A
#
# COMPACT_ATOMS: atom_id res chain seq x y z
N MET A 1 24.26 -47.98 -28.22
CA MET A 1 23.87 -46.56 -28.23
C MET A 1 23.22 -46.26 -26.89
N ALA A 2 23.73 -45.30 -26.12
CA ALA A 2 23.19 -44.92 -24.81
C ALA A 2 22.84 -43.43 -24.85
N ALA A 3 21.58 -43.09 -24.55
CA ALA A 3 21.09 -41.72 -24.53
C ALA A 3 21.05 -41.24 -23.08
N ALA A 4 21.84 -40.21 -22.76
CA ALA A 4 21.82 -39.57 -21.45
C ALA A 4 20.87 -38.36 -21.49
N SER A 5 19.90 -38.33 -20.58
CA SER A 5 18.93 -37.24 -20.44
C SER A 5 19.41 -36.27 -19.35
N VAL A 6 19.56 -34.99 -19.69
CA VAL A 6 19.85 -33.92 -18.73
C VAL A 6 18.54 -33.21 -18.38
N VAL A 7 18.17 -33.24 -17.09
CA VAL A 7 17.01 -32.52 -16.58
C VAL A 7 17.47 -31.16 -16.06
N ILE A 8 17.07 -30.08 -16.73
CA ILE A 8 17.31 -28.71 -16.27
C ILE A 8 16.13 -28.32 -15.37
N ALA A 9 16.37 -28.23 -14.06
CA ALA A 9 15.39 -27.70 -13.13
C ALA A 9 15.49 -26.17 -13.09
N PRO A 10 14.37 -25.42 -13.16
CA PRO A 10 14.41 -23.97 -12.94
C PRO A 10 14.72 -23.68 -11.48
N THR A 11 15.78 -22.92 -11.23
CA THR A 11 16.09 -22.37 -9.91
C THR A 11 15.11 -21.24 -9.62
N VAL A 12 14.08 -21.53 -8.82
CA VAL A 12 13.22 -20.49 -8.24
C VAL A 12 14.01 -19.71 -7.20
N VAL A 13 14.51 -18.53 -7.57
CA VAL A 13 15.00 -17.52 -6.63
C VAL A 13 13.78 -16.96 -5.90
N TRP A 14 13.56 -17.40 -4.68
CA TRP A 14 12.71 -16.70 -3.73
C TRP A 14 13.50 -15.49 -3.23
N GLY A 15 13.26 -14.33 -3.83
CA GLY A 15 13.64 -13.06 -3.22
C GLY A 15 12.85 -12.91 -1.93
N GLN A 16 13.50 -13.15 -0.80
CA GLN A 16 12.94 -12.90 0.52
C GLN A 16 12.75 -11.39 0.64
N VAL A 17 11.55 -10.92 0.31
CA VAL A 17 11.15 -9.54 0.61
C VAL A 17 10.92 -9.52 2.11
N ASP A 18 11.96 -9.25 2.88
CA ASP A 18 11.82 -8.91 4.29
C ASP A 18 10.82 -7.75 4.37
N PRO A 19 9.65 -7.91 5.02
CA PRO A 19 8.86 -6.76 5.42
C PRO A 19 9.58 -6.17 6.62
N GLY A 20 10.76 -5.59 6.40
CA GLY A 20 11.35 -4.67 7.35
C GLY A 20 10.27 -3.64 7.69
N PRO A 21 10.11 -3.25 8.96
CA PRO A 21 9.07 -2.30 9.34
C PRO A 21 9.25 -1.07 8.47
N ALA A 22 8.29 -0.85 7.56
CA ALA A 22 8.23 0.38 6.78
C ALA A 22 8.30 1.50 7.83
N LYS A 23 9.42 2.21 7.87
CA LYS A 23 9.51 3.40 8.70
C LYS A 23 8.45 4.32 8.12
N LEU A 24 7.31 4.45 8.80
CA LEU A 24 6.36 5.52 8.53
C LEU A 24 7.11 6.81 8.84
N GLN A 25 7.87 7.31 7.87
CA GLN A 25 8.20 8.72 7.81
C GLN A 25 6.85 9.41 7.84
N ALA A 26 6.58 10.16 8.92
CA ALA A 26 5.42 11.01 8.98
C ALA A 26 5.50 11.94 7.75
N GLU A 27 4.75 11.60 6.70
CA GLU A 27 4.69 12.41 5.50
C GLU A 27 4.34 13.84 5.91
N PRO A 28 4.99 14.86 5.33
CA PRO A 28 4.70 16.25 5.66
C PRO A 28 3.20 16.48 5.43
N CYS A 29 2.48 16.84 6.51
CA CYS A 29 1.06 17.09 6.44
C CYS A 29 0.78 18.44 5.78
N VAL A 30 -0.33 18.52 5.07
CA VAL A 30 -0.76 19.74 4.39
C VAL A 30 -1.95 20.35 5.13
N ASN A 31 -2.14 21.67 5.00
CA ASN A 31 -3.33 22.35 5.48
C ASN A 31 -4.48 22.15 4.48
N GLY A 32 -5.06 20.96 4.47
CA GLY A 32 -6.17 20.61 3.59
C GLY A 32 -6.17 19.15 3.15
N VAL A 33 -7.08 18.81 2.24
CA VAL A 33 -7.16 17.47 1.64
C VAL A 33 -6.85 17.61 0.16
N ILE A 34 -5.96 16.77 -0.35
CA ILE A 34 -5.63 16.75 -1.78
C ILE A 34 -6.65 15.85 -2.49
N PRO A 35 -7.44 16.38 -3.44
CA PRO A 35 -8.40 15.57 -4.19
C PRO A 35 -7.69 14.42 -4.89
N TRP A 36 -8.33 13.24 -4.87
CA TRP A 36 -7.86 12.03 -5.55
C TRP A 36 -6.56 11.42 -5.02
N ASN A 37 -5.95 12.00 -3.97
CA ASN A 37 -4.77 11.43 -3.33
C ASN A 37 -5.04 11.16 -1.84
N PRO A 38 -5.50 9.94 -1.49
CA PRO A 38 -5.84 9.58 -0.12
C PRO A 38 -4.62 9.32 0.78
N TYR A 39 -3.40 9.34 0.26
CA TYR A 39 -2.18 9.10 1.03
C TYR A 39 -1.68 10.37 1.73
N VAL A 40 -2.08 11.53 1.22
CA VAL A 40 -1.67 12.80 1.80
C VAL A 40 -2.39 13.02 3.13
N VAL A 41 -1.61 13.31 4.16
CA VAL A 41 -2.10 13.58 5.51
C VAL A 41 -2.43 15.07 5.68
N ASN A 42 -3.55 15.36 6.34
CA ASN A 42 -3.96 16.73 6.66
C ASN A 42 -3.63 17.02 8.12
N CYS A 43 -2.99 18.16 8.39
CA CYS A 43 -2.63 18.57 9.76
C CYS A 43 -3.85 18.90 10.64
N ASN A 44 -5.00 19.21 10.04
CA ASN A 44 -6.23 19.62 10.74
C ASN A 44 -7.21 18.44 10.95
N LEU A 45 -6.88 17.26 10.42
CA LEU A 45 -7.66 16.05 10.63
C LEU A 45 -7.10 15.26 11.81
N GLN A 46 -7.91 14.33 12.31
CA GLN A 46 -7.48 13.47 13.41
C GLN A 46 -6.23 12.66 13.03
N PRO A 47 -5.33 12.36 13.98
CA PRO A 47 -4.14 11.57 13.72
C PRO A 47 -4.49 10.27 13.01
N ARG A 48 -3.80 9.96 11.91
CA ARG A 48 -4.07 8.73 11.17
C ARG A 48 -3.58 7.53 11.97
N PRO A 49 -4.46 6.56 12.26
CA PRO A 49 -3.99 5.27 12.73
C PRO A 49 -3.19 4.58 11.61
N PRO A 50 -2.32 3.62 11.94
CA PRO A 50 -1.64 2.80 10.95
C PRO A 50 -2.64 2.16 9.99
N ARG A 51 -2.46 2.39 8.68
CA ARG A 51 -3.28 1.75 7.65
C ARG A 51 -2.97 0.25 7.64
N VAL A 52 -3.91 -0.54 8.13
CA VAL A 52 -3.89 -2.01 7.98
C VAL A 52 -4.91 -2.44 6.95
N ARG A 53 -4.60 -3.47 6.17
CA ARG A 53 -5.53 -3.96 5.15
C ARG A 53 -6.86 -4.37 5.79
N GLY A 54 -7.96 -3.86 5.24
CA GLY A 54 -9.32 -4.08 5.77
C GLY A 54 -9.71 -3.19 6.96
N SER A 55 -8.85 -2.29 7.42
CA SER A 55 -9.23 -1.30 8.45
C SER A 55 -10.26 -0.29 7.93
N ALA A 56 -10.93 0.36 8.88
CA ALA A 56 -11.73 1.53 8.58
C ALA A 56 -10.85 2.63 7.94
N PRO A 57 -11.30 3.27 6.85
CA PRO A 57 -10.59 4.39 6.28
C PRO A 57 -10.61 5.58 7.23
N ASP A 58 -9.53 6.34 7.24
CA ASP A 58 -9.48 7.61 7.95
C ASP A 58 -10.27 8.71 7.21
N ALA A 59 -10.59 9.78 7.94
CA ALA A 59 -11.38 10.89 7.41
C ALA A 59 -10.70 11.62 6.24
N GLY A 60 -9.36 11.65 6.18
CA GLY A 60 -8.63 12.24 5.06
C GLY A 60 -8.83 11.45 3.77
N ALA A 61 -8.73 10.12 3.84
CA ALA A 61 -8.99 9.23 2.71
C ALA A 61 -10.45 9.31 2.24
N ILE A 62 -11.42 9.38 3.15
CA ILE A 62 -12.85 9.54 2.82
C ILE A 62 -13.10 10.82 2.03
N ILE A 63 -12.52 11.95 2.47
CA ILE A 63 -12.69 13.24 1.80
C ILE A 63 -11.95 13.27 0.46
N ALA A 64 -10.72 12.75 0.40
CA ALA A 64 -9.91 12.72 -0.82
C ALA A 64 -10.51 11.84 -1.93
N CYS A 65 -11.15 10.73 -1.54
CA CYS A 65 -11.78 9.77 -2.45
C CYS A 65 -13.26 10.06 -2.76
N ARG A 66 -13.81 11.19 -2.28
CA ARG A 66 -15.21 11.54 -2.52
C ARG A 66 -15.49 11.58 -4.03
N ASP A 67 -16.62 10.98 -4.44
CA ASP A 67 -17.05 10.86 -5.84
C ASP A 67 -16.09 10.07 -6.76
N ARG A 68 -15.13 9.30 -6.20
CA ARG A 68 -14.37 8.28 -6.96
C ARG A 68 -14.70 6.86 -6.52
N PRO A 69 -15.46 6.09 -7.33
CA PRO A 69 -15.66 4.69 -7.06
C PRO A 69 -14.30 3.95 -7.07
N GLY A 70 -14.12 3.04 -6.11
CA GLY A 70 -12.91 2.22 -5.98
C GLY A 70 -11.71 2.89 -5.29
N CYS A 71 -11.68 4.21 -5.12
CA CYS A 71 -10.55 4.91 -4.48
C CYS A 71 -10.33 4.48 -3.02
N LEU A 72 -11.41 4.42 -2.23
CA LEU A 72 -11.34 3.92 -0.85
C LEU A 72 -10.97 2.44 -0.79
N ALA A 73 -11.56 1.63 -1.67
CA ALA A 73 -11.27 0.20 -1.72
C ALA A 73 -9.80 -0.06 -2.05
N TRP A 74 -9.22 0.70 -2.97
CA TRP A 74 -7.80 0.62 -3.32
C TRP A 74 -6.90 1.18 -2.20
N TYR A 75 -7.29 2.27 -1.55
CA TYR A 75 -6.56 2.81 -0.41
C TYR A 75 -6.42 1.75 0.71
N ILE A 76 -7.53 1.11 1.08
CA ILE A 76 -7.58 0.14 2.18
C ILE A 76 -6.97 -1.22 1.78
N ASN A 77 -7.22 -1.69 0.55
CA ASN A 77 -6.87 -3.06 0.13
C ASN A 77 -5.70 -3.13 -0.86
N GLY A 78 -5.16 -2.00 -1.27
CA GLY A 78 -4.03 -1.92 -2.19
C GLY A 78 -2.71 -2.36 -1.55
N PRO A 79 -1.62 -2.32 -2.33
CA PRO A 79 -0.28 -2.53 -1.79
C PRO A 79 0.06 -1.46 -0.72
N PRO A 80 0.99 -1.77 0.20
CA PRO A 80 1.51 -0.81 1.17
C PRO A 80 2.25 0.33 0.47
#